data_AF-A0A672FU79-F1
#
_entry.id   AF-A0A672FU79-F1
#
_cell.length_a   1.000
_cell.length_b   1.000
_cell.length_c   1.000
_cell.angle_alpha   90.00
_cell.angle_beta   90.00
_cell.angle_gamma   90.00
#
_symmetry.space_group_name_H-M   'P 1'
#
loop_
_entity.id
_entity.type
_entity.pdbx_description
1 polymer ?
#
loop_
_entity_poly.entity_id
_entity_poly.type
_entity_poly.pdbx_seq_one_letter_code
_entity_poly.pdbx_strand_id
1 'polypeptide(L)'
;MTSFTEHEQNIFVSFYLQMPESNKRLVLVAVICVTTLLLLLMYCKTMGSFSLASQQMVIKPKRSTFPRQLPPSPSCECMNHSVLLKDVLPKEQREAIMQRRTKEFQQHKARTSSVLSKLLYALPNSPLQYPIQGYTVRPLTPTLIPVLELHAGKRDSYKRAARLAQVSPAAEGGLGTFSSGQLPSSQPRCSKHHEGSAAGAQPPKKQAKTEQQLATETARLHRELEEVFLNVSKGILTTVTPDAQVTVNGAGTRGLSIESSSLVLLNELLAKVSYTSSTYHINSGDLAFFRFESHEALFPIVIKQPQVPVLYDMGTDIRSQVTIITKTFLRYPQLKVLLASIRKFYPDITVIIADDSFEPEHISGENIQQYIMPPAQGWFAGRNLAVSQVITKYLLWVDDDFFFTENTKIEEFVEVMEAVPELDVVGGSVEGNQFYFSILYEEGDGVEGGCLIRKSGGKFHPLPDLPKCYFTHGVVNFFLARTDAVRRVGFDPQLQRVAHSEFFMDGLGSLMVATCQDVKIGHQRKTAENTNPRYAKFRTPTKSDDGFKSQLHYFKNHLKCFLYS
;
A
#
# COMPACT_ATOMS: atom_id res chain seq x y z
N MET A 1 -69.43 7.55 15.64
CA MET A 1 -70.43 6.84 14.82
C MET A 1 -71.73 6.82 15.60
N THR A 2 -72.59 7.80 15.34
CA THR A 2 -73.99 7.81 15.74
C THR A 2 -74.78 7.45 14.47
N SER A 3 -75.53 6.36 14.48
CA SER A 3 -76.31 5.92 13.31
C SER A 3 -77.54 6.79 13.15
N PHE A 4 -77.56 7.61 12.10
CA PHE A 4 -78.77 8.30 11.66
C PHE A 4 -79.81 7.27 11.20
N THR A 5 -81.07 7.45 11.60
CA THR A 5 -82.18 6.57 11.23
C THR A 5 -82.56 6.79 9.76
N GLU A 6 -83.09 5.76 9.08
CA GLU A 6 -83.43 5.77 7.63
C GLU A 6 -84.31 6.95 7.18
N HIS A 7 -85.02 7.59 8.12
CA HIS A 7 -85.85 8.75 7.81
C HIS A 7 -85.05 10.04 7.59
N GLU A 8 -83.91 10.23 8.28
CA GLU A 8 -83.08 11.44 8.17
C GLU A 8 -82.16 11.40 6.94
N GLN A 9 -81.76 10.21 6.48
CA GLN A 9 -80.98 10.05 5.25
C GLN A 9 -81.79 10.39 3.99
N ASN A 10 -83.10 10.08 3.98
CA ASN A 10 -83.98 10.36 2.85
C ASN A 10 -84.29 11.86 2.66
N ILE A 11 -84.29 12.65 3.73
CA ILE A 11 -84.51 14.11 3.65
C ILE A 11 -83.30 14.80 2.98
N PHE A 12 -82.09 14.37 3.31
CA PHE A 12 -80.87 14.97 2.76
C PHE A 12 -80.69 14.68 1.27
N VAL A 13 -81.04 13.48 0.83
CA VAL A 13 -81.01 13.09 -0.60
C VAL A 13 -82.08 13.83 -1.39
N SER A 14 -83.28 14.00 -0.82
CA SER A 14 -84.38 14.76 -1.44
C SER A 14 -84.02 16.25 -1.63
N PHE A 15 -83.42 16.90 -0.61
CA PHE A 15 -82.96 18.28 -0.73
C PHE A 15 -81.79 18.43 -1.71
N TYR A 16 -80.87 17.46 -1.78
CA TYR A 16 -79.76 17.49 -2.75
C TYR A 16 -80.27 17.40 -4.18
N LEU A 17 -81.24 16.53 -4.47
CA LEU A 17 -81.79 16.35 -5.82
C LEU A 17 -82.54 17.61 -6.32
N GLN A 18 -83.22 18.32 -5.43
CA GLN A 18 -83.97 19.56 -5.72
C GLN A 18 -83.08 20.81 -5.93
N MET A 19 -81.77 20.75 -5.65
CA MET A 19 -80.88 21.91 -5.74
C MET A 19 -80.38 22.21 -7.18
N PRO A 20 -80.16 23.50 -7.54
CA PRO A 20 -79.54 23.88 -8.81
C PRO A 20 -78.13 23.29 -8.94
N GLU A 21 -77.74 22.88 -10.16
CA GLU A 21 -76.45 22.22 -10.45
C GLU A 21 -75.21 23.00 -9.95
N SER A 22 -75.27 24.34 -9.96
CA SER A 22 -74.21 25.20 -9.43
C SER A 22 -73.95 24.97 -7.93
N ASN A 23 -75.01 24.73 -7.15
CA ASN A 23 -74.92 24.54 -5.70
C ASN A 23 -74.53 23.10 -5.36
N LYS A 24 -74.91 22.11 -6.18
CA LYS A 24 -74.48 20.71 -6.03
C LYS A 24 -72.97 20.58 -6.12
N ARG A 25 -72.34 21.27 -7.09
CA ARG A 25 -70.87 21.34 -7.22
C ARG A 25 -70.22 22.00 -6.00
N LEU A 26 -70.79 23.10 -5.50
CA LEU A 26 -70.27 23.79 -4.32
C LEU A 26 -70.32 22.91 -3.06
N VAL A 27 -71.42 22.20 -2.85
CA VAL A 27 -71.58 21.25 -1.73
C VAL A 27 -70.63 20.07 -1.88
N LEU A 28 -70.44 19.53 -3.08
CA LEU A 28 -69.49 18.44 -3.32
C LEU A 28 -68.05 18.88 -3.04
N VAL A 29 -67.66 20.08 -3.49
CA VAL A 29 -66.34 20.65 -3.21
C VAL A 29 -66.15 20.88 -1.70
N ALA A 30 -67.17 21.38 -1.00
CA ALA A 30 -67.12 21.56 0.45
C ALA A 30 -66.93 20.22 1.19
N VAL A 31 -67.65 19.16 0.79
CA VAL A 31 -67.49 17.82 1.38
C VAL A 31 -66.10 17.25 1.11
N ILE A 32 -65.56 17.43 -0.10
CA ILE A 32 -64.20 17.00 -0.43
C ILE A 32 -63.16 17.78 0.40
N CYS A 33 -63.32 19.10 0.56
CA CYS A 33 -62.42 19.91 1.38
C CYS A 33 -62.46 19.50 2.86
N VAL A 34 -63.65 19.24 3.41
CA VAL A 34 -63.79 18.83 4.82
C VAL A 34 -63.23 17.42 5.04
N THR A 35 -63.46 16.49 4.12
CA THR A 35 -62.92 15.12 4.22
C THR A 35 -61.40 15.08 4.05
N THR A 36 -60.84 15.86 3.14
CA THR A 36 -59.38 16.00 2.98
C THR A 36 -58.73 16.67 4.19
N LEU A 37 -59.36 17.70 4.77
CA LEU A 37 -58.88 18.33 6.01
C LEU A 37 -58.91 17.35 7.19
N LEU A 38 -59.96 16.54 7.33
CA LEU A 38 -60.04 15.52 8.38
C LEU A 38 -59.01 14.41 8.19
N LEU A 39 -58.74 13.98 6.96
CA LEU A 39 -57.67 13.02 6.65
C LEU A 39 -56.28 13.59 6.95
N LEU A 40 -56.03 14.86 6.63
CA LEU A 40 -54.80 15.58 6.98
C LEU A 40 -54.62 15.70 8.49
N LEU A 41 -55.67 16.02 9.24
CA LEU A 41 -55.63 16.09 10.70
C LEU A 41 -55.39 14.72 11.34
N MET A 42 -55.99 13.65 10.78
CA MET A 42 -55.69 12.28 11.19
C MET A 42 -54.23 11.90 10.89
N TYR A 43 -53.71 12.26 9.72
CA TYR A 43 -52.32 12.02 9.32
C TYR A 43 -51.33 12.82 10.18
N CYS A 44 -51.65 14.07 10.54
CA CYS A 44 -50.88 14.85 11.49
C CYS A 44 -50.92 14.27 12.91
N LYS A 45 -52.03 13.66 13.33
CA LYS A 45 -52.12 12.95 14.63
C LYS A 45 -51.29 11.66 14.64
N THR A 46 -51.27 10.90 13.54
CA THR A 46 -50.43 9.69 13.43
C THR A 46 -48.94 10.03 13.34
N MET A 47 -48.58 11.11 12.65
CA MET A 47 -47.18 11.60 12.60
C MET A 47 -46.74 12.27 13.92
N GLY A 48 -47.63 13.01 14.59
CA GLY A 48 -47.34 13.65 15.89
C GLY A 48 -47.27 12.69 17.08
N SER A 49 -47.72 11.43 16.90
CA SER A 49 -47.58 10.36 17.90
C SER A 49 -46.31 9.52 17.71
N PHE A 50 -45.60 9.69 16.59
CA PHE A 50 -44.23 9.21 16.43
C PHE A 50 -43.26 10.26 16.99
N SER A 51 -43.29 10.42 18.32
CA SER A 51 -42.06 10.77 19.03
C SER A 51 -41.05 9.68 18.65
N LEU A 52 -40.09 9.99 17.79
CA LEU A 52 -38.82 9.28 17.78
C LEU A 52 -38.22 9.50 19.18
N ALA A 53 -38.64 8.65 20.12
CA ALA A 53 -37.81 8.32 21.25
C ALA A 53 -36.54 7.78 20.61
N SER A 54 -35.54 8.65 20.49
CA SER A 54 -34.15 8.27 20.40
C SER A 54 -33.87 7.42 21.64
N GLN A 55 -34.25 6.16 21.59
CA GLN A 55 -33.54 5.13 22.32
C GLN A 55 -32.16 5.12 21.66
N GLN A 56 -31.27 5.97 22.16
CA GLN A 56 -29.86 5.65 22.15
C GLN A 56 -29.78 4.29 22.84
N MET A 57 -29.80 3.22 22.05
CA MET A 57 -29.14 2.00 22.46
C MET A 57 -27.70 2.43 22.74
N VAL A 58 -27.40 2.64 24.01
CA VAL A 58 -26.02 2.60 24.49
C VAL A 58 -25.61 1.15 24.31
N ILE A 59 -25.24 0.81 23.07
CA ILE A 59 -24.40 -0.34 22.80
C ILE A 59 -23.11 0.02 23.52
N LYS A 60 -22.96 -0.47 24.76
CA LYS A 60 -21.65 -0.48 25.43
C LYS A 60 -20.70 -1.06 24.38
N PRO A 61 -19.66 -0.35 23.94
CA PRO A 61 -18.71 -0.95 23.03
C PRO A 61 -18.13 -2.14 23.77
N LYS A 62 -18.58 -3.35 23.40
CA LYS A 62 -17.84 -4.55 23.71
C LYS A 62 -16.49 -4.26 23.10
N ARG A 63 -15.47 -4.12 23.95
CA ARG A 63 -14.09 -3.94 23.52
C ARG A 63 -13.84 -5.04 22.52
N SER A 64 -13.82 -4.66 21.24
CA SER A 64 -13.59 -5.60 20.18
C SER A 64 -12.21 -6.19 20.45
N THR A 65 -12.18 -7.46 20.84
CA THR A 65 -10.98 -8.28 20.87
C THR A 65 -10.70 -8.77 19.45
N PHE A 66 -10.65 -7.86 18.48
CA PHE A 66 -9.88 -8.15 17.27
C PHE A 66 -8.41 -8.22 17.70
N PRO A 67 -7.68 -9.29 17.34
CA PRO A 67 -6.28 -9.43 17.71
C PRO A 67 -5.51 -8.20 17.21
N ARG A 68 -4.85 -7.50 18.14
CA ARG A 68 -4.03 -6.31 17.87
C ARG A 68 -2.77 -6.61 17.04
N GLN A 69 -2.48 -7.88 16.80
CA GLN A 69 -1.32 -8.37 16.06
C GLN A 69 -1.82 -9.32 14.97
N LEU A 70 -1.38 -9.08 13.72
CA LEU A 70 -1.55 -10.08 12.67
C LEU A 70 -0.88 -11.38 13.14
N PRO A 71 -1.52 -12.55 12.97
CA PRO A 71 -0.84 -13.81 13.19
C PRO A 71 0.42 -13.89 12.30
N PRO A 72 1.48 -14.57 12.76
CA PRO A 72 2.66 -14.80 11.92
C PRO A 72 2.26 -15.46 10.61
N SER A 73 2.92 -15.08 9.50
CA SER A 73 2.67 -15.68 8.19
C SER A 73 2.77 -17.21 8.30
N PRO A 74 1.75 -17.96 7.86
CA PRO A 74 1.79 -19.41 7.93
C PRO A 74 2.89 -19.95 7.02
N SER A 75 3.46 -21.10 7.40
CA SER A 75 4.32 -21.85 6.49
C SER A 75 3.52 -22.24 5.24
N CYS A 76 4.15 -22.17 4.07
CA CYS A 76 3.53 -22.65 2.85
C CYS A 76 3.62 -24.18 2.74
N GLU A 77 2.65 -24.79 2.06
CA GLU A 77 2.59 -26.23 1.84
C GLU A 77 3.15 -26.61 0.47
N CYS A 78 4.14 -27.51 0.46
CA CYS A 78 4.72 -28.00 -0.78
C CYS A 78 3.79 -29.04 -1.43
N MET A 79 3.36 -28.77 -2.66
CA MET A 79 2.56 -29.73 -3.43
C MET A 79 3.33 -31.04 -3.67
N ASN A 80 2.60 -32.13 -3.88
CA ASN A 80 3.17 -33.41 -4.29
C ASN A 80 4.06 -33.23 -5.54
N HIS A 81 5.19 -33.94 -5.57
CA HIS A 81 6.24 -33.85 -6.60
C HIS A 81 7.08 -32.55 -6.61
N SER A 82 6.83 -31.61 -5.69
CA SER A 82 7.72 -30.46 -5.52
C SER A 82 9.11 -30.91 -5.07
N VAL A 83 10.15 -30.25 -5.59
CA VAL A 83 11.51 -30.43 -5.12
C VAL A 83 11.65 -29.68 -3.78
N LEU A 84 11.94 -30.42 -2.70
CA LEU A 84 12.34 -29.83 -1.43
C LEU A 84 13.78 -29.32 -1.54
N LEU A 85 13.96 -28.02 -1.60
CA LEU A 85 15.24 -27.41 -1.95
C LEU A 85 16.32 -27.62 -0.89
N LYS A 86 15.91 -27.78 0.38
CA LYS A 86 16.82 -28.15 1.49
C LYS A 86 17.53 -29.50 1.26
N ASP A 87 16.89 -30.41 0.54
CA ASP A 87 17.39 -31.77 0.35
C ASP A 87 18.45 -31.85 -0.76
N VAL A 88 18.54 -30.81 -1.60
CA VAL A 88 19.58 -30.65 -2.63
C VAL A 88 20.91 -30.14 -2.03
N LEU A 89 20.88 -29.59 -0.80
CA LEU A 89 22.08 -29.09 -0.13
C LEU A 89 22.97 -30.23 0.39
N PRO A 90 24.31 -30.10 0.30
CA PRO A 90 25.24 -31.01 0.96
C PRO A 90 24.95 -31.11 2.46
N LYS A 91 24.78 -32.34 2.98
CA LYS A 91 24.36 -32.59 4.37
C LYS A 91 25.26 -31.90 5.40
N GLU A 92 26.58 -31.96 5.19
CA GLU A 92 27.58 -31.37 6.08
C GLU A 92 27.51 -29.85 6.18
N GLN A 93 27.01 -29.18 5.13
CA GLN A 93 26.96 -27.71 5.06
C GLN A 93 25.57 -27.14 5.33
N ARG A 94 24.55 -28.00 5.45
CA ARG A 94 23.13 -27.61 5.49
C ARG A 94 22.84 -26.62 6.61
N GLU A 95 23.27 -26.92 7.83
CA GLU A 95 23.05 -26.07 9.00
C GLU A 95 23.73 -24.71 8.85
N ALA A 96 24.99 -24.69 8.39
CA ALA A 96 25.73 -23.45 8.16
C ALA A 96 25.09 -22.59 7.05
N ILE A 97 24.57 -23.21 5.99
CA ILE A 97 23.84 -22.52 4.91
C ILE A 97 22.52 -21.94 5.46
N MET A 98 21.77 -22.71 6.25
CA MET A 98 20.53 -22.25 6.88
C MET A 98 20.75 -21.03 7.76
N GLN A 99 21.78 -21.04 8.61
CA GLN A 99 22.10 -19.90 9.48
C GLN A 99 22.45 -18.64 8.68
N ARG A 100 23.26 -18.77 7.62
CA ARG A 100 23.58 -17.63 6.73
C ARG A 100 22.34 -17.11 6.00
N ARG A 101 21.48 -18.01 5.51
CA ARG A 101 20.22 -17.68 4.83
C ARG A 101 19.28 -16.90 5.75
N THR A 102 19.05 -17.38 6.97
CA THR A 102 18.20 -16.71 7.97
C THR A 102 18.72 -15.32 8.31
N LYS A 103 20.03 -15.18 8.52
CA LYS A 103 20.67 -13.88 8.78
C LYS A 103 20.47 -12.91 7.62
N GLU A 104 20.70 -13.36 6.38
CA GLU A 104 20.51 -12.51 5.19
C GLU A 104 19.04 -12.12 5.02
N PHE A 105 18.10 -13.03 5.24
CA PHE A 105 16.68 -12.74 5.15
C PHE A 105 16.21 -11.73 6.21
N GLN A 106 16.72 -11.82 7.44
CA GLN A 106 16.45 -10.82 8.48
C GLN A 106 16.97 -9.43 8.07
N GLN A 107 18.18 -9.35 7.49
CA GLN A 107 18.70 -8.09 6.97
C GLN A 107 17.87 -7.57 5.80
N HIS A 108 17.43 -8.44 4.89
CA HIS A 108 16.52 -8.07 3.81
C HIS A 108 15.23 -7.47 4.37
N LYS A 109 14.58 -8.13 5.34
CA LYS A 109 13.37 -7.62 6.01
C LYS A 109 13.62 -6.28 6.70
N ALA A 110 14.77 -6.08 7.34
CA ALA A 110 15.10 -4.78 7.94
C ALA A 110 15.25 -3.66 6.88
N ARG A 111 15.69 -3.99 5.65
CA ARG A 111 15.80 -3.04 4.53
C ARG A 111 14.46 -2.76 3.85
N THR A 112 13.54 -3.72 3.80
CA THR A 112 12.30 -3.62 3.00
C THR A 112 11.03 -3.40 3.82
N SER A 113 11.02 -3.76 5.11
CA SER A 113 9.83 -3.61 5.96
C SER A 113 9.59 -2.14 6.31
N SER A 114 8.36 -1.69 6.12
CA SER A 114 7.94 -0.33 6.49
C SER A 114 6.97 -0.37 7.66
N VAL A 115 7.09 0.57 8.61
CA VAL A 115 6.10 0.77 9.69
C VAL A 115 4.69 1.01 9.12
N LEU A 116 4.63 1.48 7.87
CA LEU A 116 3.41 1.73 7.11
C LEU A 116 2.67 0.46 6.67
N SER A 117 3.29 -0.73 6.76
CA SER A 117 2.59 -1.99 6.45
C SER A 117 1.65 -2.44 7.58
N LYS A 118 1.62 -1.71 8.71
CA LYS A 118 0.71 -1.99 9.81
C LYS A 118 -0.69 -1.51 9.46
N LEU A 119 -1.67 -2.42 9.53
CA LEU A 119 -3.07 -2.07 9.36
C LEU A 119 -3.52 -1.14 10.48
N LEU A 120 -4.03 0.04 10.09
CA LEU A 120 -4.58 1.05 10.98
C LEU A 120 -6.10 1.07 10.87
N TYR A 121 -6.78 1.33 11.98
CA TYR A 121 -8.24 1.39 12.05
C TYR A 121 -8.66 2.74 12.61
N ALA A 122 -9.60 3.39 11.96
CA ALA A 122 -10.28 4.57 12.49
C ALA A 122 -11.53 4.16 13.27
N LEU A 123 -11.73 4.75 14.44
CA LEU A 123 -12.97 4.58 15.18
C LEU A 123 -14.11 5.39 14.53
N PRO A 124 -15.34 4.85 14.47
CA PRO A 124 -16.49 5.60 13.99
C PRO A 124 -16.81 6.78 14.92
N ASN A 125 -17.42 7.83 14.37
CA ASN A 125 -17.87 9.03 15.09
C ASN A 125 -16.77 9.79 15.86
N SER A 126 -15.53 9.73 15.37
CA SER A 126 -14.44 10.56 15.89
C SER A 126 -14.70 12.05 15.58
N PRO A 127 -14.55 12.97 16.55
CA PRO A 127 -14.57 14.42 16.29
C PRO A 127 -13.28 14.90 15.62
N LEU A 128 -12.26 14.04 15.50
CA LEU A 128 -10.98 14.36 14.88
C LEU A 128 -11.05 14.15 13.35
N GLN A 129 -10.68 15.18 12.59
CA GLN A 129 -10.41 15.09 11.16
C GLN A 129 -8.89 15.00 10.94
N TYR A 130 -8.46 14.01 10.13
CA TYR A 130 -7.05 13.71 9.90
C TYR A 130 -6.90 12.88 8.61
N PRO A 131 -5.69 12.81 8.02
CA PRO A 131 -5.47 12.05 6.80
C PRO A 131 -5.45 10.55 7.11
N ILE A 132 -6.60 9.89 7.04
CA ILE A 132 -6.77 8.47 7.43
C ILE A 132 -5.87 7.51 6.65
N GLN A 133 -5.62 7.77 5.36
CA GLN A 133 -4.69 6.99 4.52
C GLN A 133 -3.23 7.42 4.71
N GLY A 134 -3.00 8.45 5.54
CA GLY A 134 -1.73 9.14 5.65
C GLY A 134 -1.48 10.11 4.50
N TYR A 135 -0.26 10.63 4.47
CA TYR A 135 0.22 11.51 3.39
C TYR A 135 1.73 11.34 3.23
N THR A 136 2.27 11.81 2.10
CA THR A 136 3.70 11.70 1.78
C THR A 136 4.43 13.01 2.00
N VAL A 137 5.60 12.93 2.64
CA VAL A 137 6.52 14.05 2.89
C VAL A 137 7.89 13.74 2.32
N ARG A 138 8.64 14.79 1.98
CA ARG A 138 10.05 14.66 1.62
C ARG A 138 10.90 14.56 2.89
N PRO A 139 12.00 13.79 2.88
CA PRO A 139 12.91 13.73 4.02
C PRO A 139 13.41 15.13 4.42
N LEU A 140 13.51 15.38 5.73
CA LEU A 140 14.05 16.60 6.33
C LEU A 140 13.37 17.90 5.87
N THR A 141 12.17 17.81 5.28
CA THR A 141 11.46 18.96 4.71
C THR A 141 10.20 19.24 5.52
N PRO A 142 10.04 20.44 6.09
CA PRO A 142 8.80 20.84 6.74
C PRO A 142 7.63 20.76 5.77
N THR A 143 6.62 19.97 6.12
CA THR A 143 5.42 19.75 5.30
C THR A 143 4.19 19.89 6.19
N LEU A 144 3.21 20.69 5.77
CA LEU A 144 1.95 20.83 6.47
C LEU A 144 1.25 19.47 6.58
N ILE A 145 0.69 19.18 7.76
CA ILE A 145 -0.19 18.03 7.94
C ILE A 145 -1.55 18.40 7.37
N PRO A 146 -2.02 17.74 6.30
CA PRO A 146 -3.28 18.11 5.68
C PRO A 146 -4.44 17.78 6.62
N VAL A 147 -5.51 18.59 6.53
CA VAL A 147 -6.85 18.32 7.06
C VAL A 147 -6.94 18.04 8.58
N LEU A 148 -6.00 18.52 9.38
CA LEU A 148 -6.12 18.49 10.84
C LEU A 148 -7.19 19.46 11.32
N GLU A 149 -8.26 18.92 11.88
CA GLU A 149 -9.38 19.72 12.40
C GLU A 149 -10.08 18.99 13.55
N LEU A 150 -10.66 19.76 14.47
CA LEU A 150 -11.54 19.28 15.53
C LEU A 150 -12.98 19.72 15.22
N HIS A 151 -13.89 18.74 15.17
CA HIS A 151 -15.34 18.92 15.03
C HIS A 151 -16.03 18.58 16.36
N ALA A 152 -15.77 19.38 17.39
CA ALA A 152 -16.47 19.25 18.66
C ALA A 152 -17.84 19.96 18.57
N GLY A 153 -18.94 19.23 18.83
CA GLY A 153 -20.26 19.85 18.94
C GLY A 153 -20.33 20.83 20.12
N LYS A 154 -21.29 21.77 20.13
CA LYS A 154 -21.56 22.60 21.32
C LYS A 154 -21.77 21.67 22.51
N ARG A 155 -20.95 21.81 23.57
CA ARG A 155 -21.02 21.00 24.80
C ARG A 155 -22.35 21.23 25.52
N ASP A 156 -23.40 20.54 25.09
CA ASP A 156 -24.51 20.16 25.95
C ASP A 156 -24.36 18.67 26.27
N SER A 157 -23.73 18.39 27.42
CA SER A 157 -23.69 17.08 28.10
C SER A 157 -22.77 15.96 27.57
N TYR A 158 -21.45 16.18 27.52
CA TYR A 158 -20.53 15.06 27.80
C TYR A 158 -20.48 14.84 29.32
N LYS A 159 -21.32 13.94 29.84
CA LYS A 159 -21.21 13.46 31.22
C LYS A 159 -19.87 12.74 31.38
N ARG A 160 -18.90 13.41 32.01
CA ARG A 160 -17.67 12.79 32.52
C ARG A 160 -18.03 11.61 33.42
N ALA A 161 -17.87 10.38 32.93
CA ALA A 161 -17.84 9.19 33.77
C ALA A 161 -16.46 9.10 34.45
N ALA A 162 -16.20 9.99 35.41
CA ALA A 162 -15.10 9.81 36.33
C ALA A 162 -15.46 8.65 37.27
N ARG A 163 -14.88 7.45 37.04
CA ARG A 163 -14.88 6.40 38.05
C ARG A 163 -13.87 6.80 39.14
N LEU A 164 -14.38 7.33 40.24
CA LEU A 164 -13.72 7.23 41.54
C LEU A 164 -13.60 5.74 41.88
N ALA A 165 -12.38 5.23 41.88
CA ALA A 165 -12.09 3.93 42.48
C ALA A 165 -12.29 4.09 44.00
N GLN A 166 -13.45 3.69 44.49
CA GLN A 166 -13.66 3.44 45.92
C GLN A 166 -12.90 2.17 46.28
N VAL A 167 -11.83 2.33 47.05
CA VAL A 167 -11.22 1.23 47.80
C VAL A 167 -12.12 1.00 49.02
N SER A 168 -12.78 -0.16 49.07
CA SER A 168 -13.43 -0.64 50.29
C SER A 168 -12.46 -1.48 51.12
N PRO A 169 -12.49 -1.37 52.46
CA PRO A 169 -11.63 -2.10 53.37
C PRO A 169 -12.20 -3.51 53.63
N ALA A 170 -11.35 -4.53 53.62
CA ALA A 170 -11.64 -5.82 54.20
C ALA A 170 -10.65 -6.06 55.35
N ALA A 171 -11.22 -6.29 56.52
CA ALA A 171 -10.57 -6.45 57.79
C ALA A 171 -10.13 -7.91 58.05
N GLU A 172 -9.03 -7.98 58.81
CA GLU A 172 -8.71 -8.93 59.89
C GLU A 172 -8.36 -10.41 59.64
N GLY A 173 -7.24 -10.78 60.27
CA GLY A 173 -6.83 -12.13 60.72
C GLY A 173 -5.80 -12.79 59.78
N GLY A 174 -4.50 -12.93 60.07
CA GLY A 174 -3.75 -12.89 61.33
C GLY A 174 -2.94 -14.20 61.45
N LEU A 175 -1.58 -14.11 61.42
CA LEU A 175 -0.60 -14.78 62.30
C LEU A 175 0.79 -14.97 61.65
N GLY A 176 1.82 -14.43 62.34
CA GLY A 176 3.21 -14.94 62.49
C GLY A 176 4.14 -14.93 61.27
N THR A 177 5.44 -14.57 61.31
CA THR A 177 6.40 -14.31 62.39
C THR A 177 7.68 -13.68 61.78
N PHE A 178 8.34 -12.80 62.56
CA PHE A 178 9.79 -12.45 62.63
C PHE A 178 10.63 -12.14 61.35
N SER A 179 11.23 -10.93 61.28
CA SER A 179 12.55 -10.61 61.87
C SER A 179 13.11 -9.24 61.44
N SER A 180 13.47 -8.44 62.46
CA SER A 180 14.54 -7.43 62.65
C SER A 180 15.09 -6.51 61.52
N GLY A 181 15.31 -5.23 61.89
CA GLY A 181 16.21 -4.33 61.14
C GLY A 181 16.13 -2.82 61.43
N GLN A 182 16.36 -2.38 62.67
CA GLN A 182 16.95 -1.10 63.15
C GLN A 182 16.66 0.28 62.51
N LEU A 183 16.10 1.15 63.39
CA LEU A 183 16.24 2.62 63.53
C LEU A 183 17.72 3.09 63.71
N PRO A 184 18.11 4.39 63.76
CA PRO A 184 17.36 5.54 64.35
C PRO A 184 17.53 6.94 63.66
N SER A 185 16.51 7.80 63.72
CA SER A 185 16.32 8.97 64.61
C SER A 185 17.09 10.26 64.28
N SER A 186 16.35 11.38 64.18
CA SER A 186 16.65 12.66 64.86
C SER A 186 15.59 13.73 64.52
N GLN A 187 14.82 14.09 65.55
CA GLN A 187 14.22 15.43 65.78
C GLN A 187 15.31 16.34 66.41
N PRO A 188 15.20 17.70 66.58
CA PRO A 188 14.05 18.34 67.24
C PRO A 188 13.74 19.87 67.06
N ARG A 189 12.61 20.28 67.69
CA ARG A 189 12.32 21.49 68.51
C ARG A 189 12.16 22.92 67.93
N CYS A 190 10.91 23.40 68.06
CA CYS A 190 10.39 24.46 68.97
C CYS A 190 10.92 25.92 69.03
N SER A 191 9.98 26.85 68.81
CA SER A 191 9.51 27.96 69.71
C SER A 191 10.06 29.41 69.64
N LYS A 192 9.10 30.32 69.33
CA LYS A 192 8.64 31.52 70.09
C LYS A 192 9.21 32.96 69.89
N HIS A 193 8.23 33.89 69.92
CA HIS A 193 8.16 35.31 70.35
C HIS A 193 8.53 36.47 69.38
N HIS A 194 7.56 37.37 69.09
CA HIS A 194 7.40 38.68 69.76
C HIS A 194 6.11 39.44 69.34
N GLU A 195 5.61 40.29 70.26
CA GLU A 195 4.42 41.16 70.21
C GLU A 195 4.64 42.50 69.48
N GLY A 196 3.54 43.14 69.05
CA GLY A 196 3.48 44.55 68.63
C GLY A 196 2.04 45.03 68.40
N SER A 197 1.70 46.21 68.93
CA SER A 197 0.35 46.71 69.24
C SER A 197 -0.25 47.69 68.21
N ALA A 198 -1.58 47.80 68.26
CA ALA A 198 -2.42 49.01 68.12
C ALA A 198 -3.12 49.40 66.79
N ALA A 199 -4.33 49.91 67.02
CA ALA A 199 -5.17 50.85 66.26
C ALA A 199 -6.32 50.27 65.42
N GLY A 200 -7.55 50.65 65.83
CA GLY A 200 -8.81 50.23 65.26
C GLY A 200 -9.20 50.94 63.97
N ALA A 201 -9.97 50.22 63.15
CA ALA A 201 -10.81 50.75 62.09
C ALA A 201 -12.10 49.91 62.03
N GLN A 202 -13.24 50.59 61.92
CA GLN A 202 -14.56 49.98 61.79
C GLN A 202 -14.61 49.03 60.57
N PRO A 203 -15.35 47.91 60.64
CA PRO A 203 -15.44 46.98 59.53
C PRO A 203 -16.25 47.58 58.37
N PRO A 204 -15.80 47.45 57.11
CA PRO A 204 -16.62 47.79 55.97
C PRO A 204 -17.77 46.79 55.89
N LYS A 205 -19.00 47.29 55.69
CA LYS A 205 -20.18 46.49 55.37
C LYS A 205 -19.87 45.66 54.12
N LYS A 206 -19.64 44.35 54.28
CA LYS A 206 -19.60 43.40 53.17
C LYS A 206 -20.99 43.37 52.53
N GLN A 207 -21.15 44.02 51.38
CA GLN A 207 -22.23 43.65 50.47
C GLN A 207 -21.93 42.22 50.00
N ALA A 208 -22.75 41.28 50.45
CA ALA A 208 -22.74 39.93 49.90
C ALA A 208 -23.14 40.03 48.42
N LYS A 209 -22.19 39.77 47.51
CA LYS A 209 -22.51 39.49 46.11
C LYS A 209 -23.50 38.33 46.12
N THR A 210 -24.65 38.50 45.49
CA THR A 210 -25.68 37.46 45.38
C THR A 210 -25.08 36.21 44.72
N GLU A 211 -25.57 35.02 45.06
CA GLU A 211 -25.16 33.74 44.43
C GLU A 211 -25.23 33.82 42.90
N GLN A 212 -26.10 34.64 42.35
CA GLN A 212 -26.24 34.88 40.92
C GLN A 212 -25.10 35.72 40.32
N GLN A 213 -24.53 36.68 41.07
CA GLN A 213 -23.32 37.41 40.66
C GLN A 213 -22.07 36.53 40.78
N LEU A 214 -21.99 35.72 41.84
CA LEU A 214 -20.89 34.76 42.02
C LEU A 214 -20.95 33.64 40.95
N ALA A 215 -22.15 33.20 40.57
CA ALA A 215 -22.39 32.23 39.49
C ALA A 215 -22.11 32.82 38.10
N THR A 216 -22.36 34.11 37.86
CA THR A 216 -22.05 34.76 36.58
C THR A 216 -20.54 35.02 36.44
N GLU A 217 -19.83 35.27 37.56
CA GLU A 217 -18.37 35.44 37.61
C GLU A 217 -17.65 34.07 37.52
N THR A 218 -18.17 33.00 38.13
CA THR A 218 -17.69 31.61 37.92
C THR A 218 -18.06 31.03 36.55
N ALA A 219 -19.21 31.40 35.95
CA ALA A 219 -19.54 31.04 34.56
C ALA A 219 -18.68 31.79 33.53
N ARG A 220 -18.17 32.98 33.86
CA ARG A 220 -17.17 33.69 33.03
C ARG A 220 -15.76 33.09 33.13
N LEU A 221 -15.45 32.39 34.23
CA LEU A 221 -14.14 31.80 34.50
C LEU A 221 -13.99 30.33 34.06
N HIS A 222 -15.08 29.64 33.72
CA HIS A 222 -15.04 28.27 33.17
C HIS A 222 -15.44 28.24 31.68
N ARG A 223 -14.72 28.97 30.82
CA ARG A 223 -14.54 28.48 29.44
C ARG A 223 -13.57 27.30 29.54
N GLU A 224 -14.10 26.08 29.55
CA GLU A 224 -13.25 24.89 29.50
C GLU A 224 -12.39 24.97 28.22
N LEU A 225 -11.06 25.03 28.40
CA LEU A 225 -10.11 25.01 27.30
C LEU A 225 -10.23 23.68 26.55
N GLU A 226 -10.23 23.75 25.23
CA GLU A 226 -10.08 22.59 24.36
C GLU A 226 -8.59 22.35 24.14
N GLU A 227 -8.10 21.20 24.60
CA GLU A 227 -6.73 20.75 24.40
C GLU A 227 -6.68 19.66 23.33
N VAL A 228 -5.88 19.90 22.31
CA VAL A 228 -5.53 18.92 21.29
C VAL A 228 -4.06 18.54 21.43
N PHE A 229 -3.79 17.23 21.42
CA PHE A 229 -2.44 16.70 21.47
C PHE A 229 -2.09 15.93 20.19
N LEU A 230 -0.97 16.29 19.57
CA LEU A 230 -0.34 15.54 18.48
C LEU A 230 1.01 15.01 18.92
N ASN A 231 1.35 13.78 18.55
CA ASN A 231 2.65 13.18 18.80
C ASN A 231 3.12 12.31 17.64
N VAL A 232 4.39 12.41 17.28
CA VAL A 232 5.01 11.58 16.24
C VAL A 232 6.11 10.69 16.82
N SER A 233 6.36 9.54 16.17
CA SER A 233 7.30 8.55 16.70
C SER A 233 8.76 8.84 16.36
N LYS A 234 9.04 9.54 15.25
CA LYS A 234 10.40 9.81 14.75
C LYS A 234 10.70 11.29 14.54
N GLY A 235 9.81 12.01 13.87
CA GLY A 235 9.99 13.39 13.43
C GLY A 235 9.77 14.43 14.53
N ILE A 236 9.56 15.67 14.11
CA ILE A 236 9.16 16.79 14.95
C ILE A 236 7.94 17.50 14.36
N LEU A 237 7.20 18.17 15.24
CA LEU A 237 6.03 18.96 14.92
C LEU A 237 6.32 20.44 15.19
N THR A 238 5.95 21.29 14.25
CA THR A 238 6.08 22.75 14.35
C THR A 238 4.76 23.39 13.96
N THR A 239 4.52 24.61 14.39
CA THR A 239 3.38 25.42 13.94
C THR A 239 3.81 26.89 13.94
N VAL A 240 2.98 27.76 13.39
CA VAL A 240 3.22 29.20 13.39
C VAL A 240 3.09 29.79 14.80
N THR A 241 3.59 31.00 15.00
CA THR A 241 3.42 31.72 16.27
C THR A 241 1.93 31.88 16.59
N PRO A 242 1.48 31.48 17.79
CA PRO A 242 0.06 31.54 18.15
C PRO A 242 -0.41 32.98 18.43
N ASP A 243 -1.72 33.19 18.29
CA ASP A 243 -2.41 34.36 18.85
C ASP A 243 -2.30 34.33 20.40
N ALA A 244 -2.38 35.48 21.07
CA ALA A 244 -2.34 35.56 22.54
C ALA A 244 -3.44 34.72 23.24
N GLN A 245 -4.49 34.34 22.52
CA GLN A 245 -5.59 33.48 22.99
C GLN A 245 -5.37 31.98 22.77
N VAL A 246 -4.21 31.56 22.26
CA VAL A 246 -3.87 30.15 22.01
C VAL A 246 -2.54 29.82 22.68
N THR A 247 -2.52 28.75 23.47
CA THR A 247 -1.30 28.24 24.10
C THR A 247 -0.75 27.10 23.25
N VAL A 248 0.54 27.14 22.93
CA VAL A 248 1.23 26.09 22.16
C VAL A 248 2.42 25.59 22.95
N ASN A 249 2.43 24.29 23.24
CA ASN A 249 3.50 23.63 23.97
C ASN A 249 4.17 22.56 23.11
N GLY A 250 5.50 22.46 23.17
CA GLY A 250 6.26 21.38 22.51
C GLY A 250 6.57 21.60 21.02
N ALA A 251 6.35 22.80 20.47
CA ALA A 251 6.77 23.14 19.12
C ALA A 251 8.28 22.89 18.92
N GLY A 252 8.65 22.23 17.82
CA GLY A 252 10.01 21.77 17.55
C GLY A 252 10.37 20.42 18.18
N THR A 253 9.44 19.77 18.88
CA THR A 253 9.64 18.44 19.49
C THR A 253 8.72 17.39 18.86
N ARG A 254 8.75 16.15 19.36
CA ARG A 254 7.87 15.07 18.90
C ARG A 254 6.40 15.28 19.24
N GLY A 255 6.13 15.96 20.36
CA GLY A 255 4.78 16.20 20.87
C GLY A 255 4.43 17.68 20.77
N LEU A 256 3.21 17.97 20.33
CA LEU A 256 2.65 19.31 20.22
C LEU A 256 1.29 19.33 20.91
N SER A 257 1.12 20.19 21.92
CA SER A 257 -0.18 20.48 22.52
C SER A 257 -0.63 21.88 22.11
N ILE A 258 -1.88 22.01 21.69
CA ILE A 258 -2.54 23.27 21.34
C ILE A 258 -3.79 23.40 22.20
N GLU A 259 -3.86 24.48 22.96
CA GLU A 259 -4.97 24.77 23.85
C GLU A 259 -5.61 26.11 23.48
N SER A 260 -6.93 26.14 23.34
CA SER A 260 -7.68 27.39 23.19
C SER A 260 -9.09 27.30 23.75
N SER A 261 -9.67 28.45 24.04
CA SER A 261 -11.10 28.57 24.37
C SER A 261 -11.99 28.83 23.14
N SER A 262 -11.38 28.93 21.95
CA SER A 262 -12.06 29.14 20.66
C SER A 262 -11.70 28.02 19.70
N LEU A 263 -12.69 27.19 19.36
CA LEU A 263 -12.56 26.12 18.37
C LEU A 263 -12.05 26.64 17.02
N VAL A 264 -12.48 27.87 16.65
CA VAL A 264 -12.04 28.52 15.40
C VAL A 264 -10.53 28.79 15.44
N LEU A 265 -10.02 29.40 16.50
CA LEU A 265 -8.58 29.69 16.62
C LEU A 265 -7.74 28.41 16.75
N LEU A 266 -8.28 27.39 17.42
CA LEU A 266 -7.65 26.08 17.53
C LEU A 266 -7.52 25.41 16.15
N ASN A 267 -8.61 25.36 15.38
CA ASN A 267 -8.59 24.78 14.02
C ASN A 267 -7.73 25.60 13.05
N GLU A 268 -7.72 26.94 13.16
CA GLU A 268 -6.80 27.79 12.38
C GLU A 268 -5.32 27.46 12.64
N LEU A 269 -4.96 27.08 13.87
CA LEU A 269 -3.60 26.70 14.20
C LEU A 269 -3.29 25.24 13.82
N LEU A 270 -4.26 24.32 13.98
CA LEU A 270 -4.13 22.94 13.54
C LEU A 270 -3.86 22.84 12.03
N ALA A 271 -4.53 23.67 11.24
CA ALA A 271 -4.32 23.77 9.79
C ALA A 271 -2.90 24.22 9.40
N LYS A 272 -2.12 24.75 10.35
CA LYS A 272 -0.75 25.27 10.15
C LYS A 272 0.34 24.38 10.77
N VAL A 273 -0.05 23.25 11.37
CA VAL A 273 0.90 22.29 11.93
C VAL A 273 1.69 21.63 10.80
N SER A 274 3.01 21.61 10.94
CA SER A 274 3.94 21.01 9.99
C SER A 274 4.74 19.88 10.64
N TYR A 275 4.92 18.80 9.91
CA TYR A 275 5.81 17.69 10.24
C TYR A 275 7.17 17.85 9.53
N THR A 276 8.26 17.51 10.22
CA THR A 276 9.59 17.35 9.62
C THR A 276 10.22 16.07 10.14
N SER A 277 10.79 15.22 9.27
CA SER A 277 11.53 14.04 9.74
C SER A 277 12.85 14.47 10.39
N SER A 278 13.25 13.79 11.46
CA SER A 278 14.48 14.12 12.22
C SER A 278 15.73 13.47 11.62
N THR A 279 15.57 12.42 10.82
CA THR A 279 16.66 11.70 10.16
C THR A 279 16.38 11.59 8.67
N TYR A 280 17.45 11.53 7.89
CA TYR A 280 17.37 11.25 6.47
C TYR A 280 17.15 9.76 6.23
N HIS A 281 16.13 9.42 5.44
CA HIS A 281 15.94 8.08 4.90
C HIS A 281 15.13 8.17 3.59
N ILE A 282 15.55 7.46 2.55
CA ILE A 282 14.95 7.57 1.20
C ILE A 282 13.51 7.02 1.12
N ASN A 283 13.18 6.04 1.95
CA ASN A 283 11.87 5.41 2.00
C ASN A 283 11.59 4.89 3.43
N SER A 284 10.91 5.66 4.25
CA SER A 284 10.54 5.28 5.62
C SER A 284 9.12 5.73 5.93
N GLY A 285 8.70 5.53 7.18
CA GLY A 285 7.44 6.04 7.67
C GLY A 285 7.52 6.41 9.13
N ASP A 286 6.62 7.30 9.52
CA ASP A 286 6.35 7.69 10.90
C ASP A 286 4.86 7.46 11.21
N LEU A 287 4.52 7.40 12.49
CA LEU A 287 3.14 7.32 12.95
C LEU A 287 2.84 8.57 13.77
N ALA A 288 1.78 9.27 13.37
CA ALA A 288 1.23 10.40 14.09
C ALA A 288 0.03 9.94 14.91
N PHE A 289 0.06 10.29 16.20
CA PHE A 289 -1.01 10.10 17.16
C PHE A 289 -1.67 11.45 17.40
N PHE A 290 -2.97 11.55 17.17
CA PHE A 290 -3.77 12.75 17.35
C PHE A 290 -4.88 12.45 18.34
N ARG A 291 -4.97 13.24 19.41
CA ARG A 291 -5.86 13.02 20.54
C ARG A 291 -6.60 14.28 20.93
N PHE A 292 -7.88 14.09 21.25
CA PHE A 292 -8.74 15.06 21.92
C PHE A 292 -9.61 14.30 22.92
N GLU A 293 -9.53 14.64 24.20
CA GLU A 293 -10.20 13.93 25.30
C GLU A 293 -9.92 12.40 25.27
N SER A 294 -10.97 11.58 25.07
CA SER A 294 -10.91 10.13 24.92
C SER A 294 -10.86 9.66 23.46
N HIS A 295 -10.90 10.58 22.50
CA HIS A 295 -10.81 10.25 21.07
C HIS A 295 -9.35 10.22 20.65
N GLU A 296 -8.97 9.12 20.02
CA GLU A 296 -7.62 8.86 19.56
C GLU A 296 -7.65 8.47 18.09
N ALA A 297 -6.78 9.10 17.32
CA ALA A 297 -6.53 8.83 15.93
C ALA A 297 -5.05 8.48 15.72
N LEU A 298 -4.79 7.48 14.90
CA LEU A 298 -3.44 7.12 14.48
C LEU A 298 -3.41 7.12 12.95
N PHE A 299 -2.48 7.87 12.37
CA PHE A 299 -2.32 7.91 10.93
C PHE A 299 -0.84 7.84 10.50
N PRO A 300 -0.57 7.30 9.30
CA PRO A 300 0.79 7.20 8.80
C PRO A 300 1.29 8.51 8.18
N ILE A 301 2.59 8.76 8.32
CA ILE A 301 3.32 9.76 7.53
C ILE A 301 4.36 9.02 6.70
N VAL A 302 4.21 9.02 5.39
CA VAL A 302 5.12 8.36 4.45
C VAL A 302 6.28 9.29 4.15
N ILE A 303 7.50 8.91 4.52
CA ILE A 303 8.70 9.71 4.24
C ILE A 303 9.35 9.11 3.00
N LYS A 304 9.24 9.79 1.86
CA LYS A 304 9.73 9.26 0.59
C LYS A 304 10.47 10.32 -0.19
N GLN A 305 11.69 9.98 -0.63
CA GLN A 305 12.40 10.77 -1.62
C GLN A 305 11.69 10.61 -2.98
N PRO A 306 11.25 11.70 -3.63
CA PRO A 306 10.70 11.63 -4.97
C PRO A 306 11.73 11.07 -5.94
N GLN A 307 11.28 10.23 -6.88
CA GLN A 307 12.14 9.72 -7.93
C GLN A 307 12.23 10.75 -9.07
N VAL A 308 13.44 10.92 -9.61
CA VAL A 308 13.64 11.68 -10.84
C VAL A 308 13.19 10.81 -12.01
N PRO A 309 12.25 11.26 -12.85
CA PRO A 309 11.78 10.46 -13.98
C PRO A 309 12.89 10.28 -15.03
N VAL A 310 12.95 9.09 -15.63
CA VAL A 310 13.78 8.81 -16.81
C VAL A 310 12.88 8.88 -18.03
N LEU A 311 13.08 9.90 -18.86
CA LEU A 311 12.30 10.11 -20.08
C LEU A 311 13.11 9.68 -21.30
N TYR A 312 12.40 9.19 -22.31
CA TYR A 312 12.98 8.81 -23.61
C TYR A 312 12.38 9.69 -24.69
N ASP A 313 13.23 10.24 -25.55
CA ASP A 313 12.80 10.77 -26.83
C ASP A 313 12.59 9.59 -27.78
N MET A 314 11.33 9.33 -28.13
CA MET A 314 10.96 8.19 -28.97
C MET A 314 11.27 8.43 -30.44
N GLY A 315 11.47 9.67 -30.88
CA GLY A 315 11.51 10.02 -32.29
C GLY A 315 10.26 9.51 -33.04
N THR A 316 10.37 9.37 -34.36
CA THR A 316 9.27 8.91 -35.23
C THR A 316 9.47 7.51 -35.77
N ASP A 317 10.68 6.97 -35.72
CA ASP A 317 11.06 5.75 -36.41
C ASP A 317 11.33 4.62 -35.43
N ILE A 318 11.10 3.37 -35.84
CA ILE A 318 11.31 2.20 -34.97
C ILE A 318 12.76 2.09 -34.45
N ARG A 319 13.74 2.56 -35.24
CA ARG A 319 15.17 2.56 -34.89
C ARG A 319 15.53 3.46 -33.70
N SER A 320 14.76 4.52 -33.42
CA SER A 320 14.97 5.37 -32.23
C SER A 320 14.28 4.79 -30.99
N GLN A 321 13.34 3.87 -31.19
CA GLN A 321 12.51 3.32 -30.12
C GLN A 321 13.04 1.97 -29.62
N VAL A 322 13.64 1.18 -30.50
CA VAL A 322 14.02 -0.21 -30.25
C VAL A 322 15.46 -0.48 -30.67
N THR A 323 16.20 -1.18 -29.81
CA THR A 323 17.48 -1.82 -30.13
C THR A 323 17.29 -3.33 -30.09
N ILE A 324 17.71 -4.04 -31.14
CA ILE A 324 17.71 -5.50 -31.14
C ILE A 324 18.95 -5.96 -30.39
N ILE A 325 18.78 -6.88 -29.45
CA ILE A 325 19.89 -7.48 -28.72
C ILE A 325 19.87 -8.99 -28.85
N THR A 326 21.06 -9.56 -28.99
CA THR A 326 21.26 -11.00 -29.07
C THR A 326 22.55 -11.41 -28.38
N LYS A 327 22.66 -12.71 -28.10
CA LYS A 327 23.86 -13.32 -27.53
C LYS A 327 24.24 -14.54 -28.36
N THR A 328 25.50 -14.60 -28.75
CA THR A 328 26.06 -15.71 -29.52
C THR A 328 27.11 -16.48 -28.72
N PHE A 329 27.28 -17.77 -29.06
CA PHE A 329 28.37 -18.61 -28.57
C PHE A 329 28.62 -19.74 -29.57
N LEU A 330 29.73 -19.67 -30.31
CA LEU A 330 30.13 -20.70 -31.29
C LEU A 330 29.09 -20.97 -32.41
N ARG A 331 28.20 -20.01 -32.69
CA ARG A 331 27.06 -20.13 -33.63
C ARG A 331 27.04 -19.01 -34.69
N TYR A 332 28.21 -18.64 -35.22
CA TYR A 332 28.30 -17.61 -36.27
C TYR A 332 27.48 -17.88 -37.53
N PRO A 333 27.34 -19.12 -38.04
CA PRO A 333 26.45 -19.38 -39.17
C PRO A 333 25.00 -18.97 -38.89
N GLN A 334 24.48 -19.32 -37.71
CA GLN A 334 23.13 -18.94 -37.28
C GLN A 334 23.00 -17.43 -37.11
N LEU A 335 23.97 -16.81 -36.43
CA LEU A 335 24.01 -15.37 -36.22
C LEU A 335 24.02 -14.60 -37.55
N LYS A 336 24.77 -15.06 -38.56
CA LYS A 336 24.81 -14.43 -39.88
C LYS A 336 23.44 -14.51 -40.59
N VAL A 337 22.71 -15.61 -40.44
CA VAL A 337 21.33 -15.73 -40.96
C VAL A 337 20.40 -14.77 -40.23
N LEU A 338 20.49 -14.67 -38.89
CA LEU A 338 19.73 -13.69 -38.11
C LEU A 338 20.01 -12.27 -38.61
N LEU A 339 21.28 -11.86 -38.70
CA LEU A 339 21.67 -10.52 -39.11
C LEU A 339 21.23 -10.19 -40.54
N ALA A 340 21.39 -11.13 -41.49
CA ALA A 340 20.94 -10.95 -42.86
C ALA A 340 19.42 -10.75 -42.93
N SER A 341 18.66 -11.53 -42.15
CA SER A 341 17.20 -11.37 -42.08
C SER A 341 16.78 -10.05 -41.42
N ILE A 342 17.47 -9.60 -40.37
CA ILE A 342 17.23 -8.29 -39.75
C ILE A 342 17.46 -7.20 -40.79
N ARG A 343 18.59 -7.20 -41.49
CA ARG A 343 18.92 -6.17 -42.50
C ARG A 343 17.95 -6.14 -43.67
N LYS A 344 17.30 -7.28 -44.00
CA LYS A 344 16.25 -7.33 -45.02
C LYS A 344 14.98 -6.55 -44.63
N PHE A 345 14.59 -6.56 -43.35
CA PHE A 345 13.32 -5.96 -42.90
C PHE A 345 13.51 -4.64 -42.13
N TYR A 346 14.65 -4.46 -41.47
CA TYR A 346 15.04 -3.30 -40.67
C TYR A 346 16.51 -2.96 -40.96
N PRO A 347 16.82 -2.36 -42.14
CA PRO A 347 18.19 -2.14 -42.58
C PRO A 347 19.01 -1.28 -41.61
N ASP A 348 18.39 -0.26 -41.01
CA ASP A 348 19.09 0.75 -40.20
C ASP A 348 18.97 0.53 -38.68
N ILE A 349 18.32 -0.54 -38.24
CA ILE A 349 18.14 -0.78 -36.79
C ILE A 349 19.46 -1.21 -36.14
N THR A 350 19.73 -0.69 -34.95
CA THR A 350 20.88 -1.09 -34.15
C THR A 350 20.72 -2.51 -33.65
N VAL A 351 21.77 -3.32 -33.83
CA VAL A 351 21.89 -4.67 -33.30
C VAL A 351 23.11 -4.76 -32.38
N ILE A 352 22.88 -5.15 -31.13
CA ILE A 352 23.95 -5.38 -30.15
C ILE A 352 24.12 -6.88 -29.94
N ILE A 353 25.35 -7.35 -30.05
CA ILE A 353 25.73 -8.76 -29.96
C ILE A 353 26.66 -8.91 -28.76
N ALA A 354 26.23 -9.66 -27.74
CA ALA A 354 27.14 -10.17 -26.72
C ALA A 354 27.73 -11.51 -27.16
N ASP A 355 29.05 -11.64 -27.13
CA ASP A 355 29.75 -12.81 -27.66
C ASP A 355 30.76 -13.35 -26.66
N ASP A 356 30.53 -14.55 -26.16
CA ASP A 356 31.44 -15.26 -25.24
C ASP A 356 32.10 -16.48 -25.89
N SER A 357 32.27 -16.47 -27.23
CA SER A 357 32.94 -17.54 -27.97
C SER A 357 34.43 -17.65 -27.60
N PHE A 358 34.99 -18.87 -27.70
CA PHE A 358 36.42 -19.10 -27.43
C PHE A 358 37.34 -18.36 -28.41
N GLU A 359 36.93 -18.32 -29.67
CA GLU A 359 37.65 -17.71 -30.79
C GLU A 359 36.64 -16.83 -31.53
N PRO A 360 36.46 -15.57 -31.11
CA PRO A 360 35.40 -14.76 -31.67
C PRO A 360 35.67 -14.35 -33.12
N GLU A 361 34.71 -14.57 -34.02
CA GLU A 361 34.70 -13.93 -35.34
C GLU A 361 34.27 -12.46 -35.19
N HIS A 362 35.04 -11.55 -35.78
CA HIS A 362 34.66 -10.14 -35.83
C HIS A 362 33.50 -9.92 -36.80
N ILE A 363 32.34 -9.52 -36.27
CA ILE A 363 31.15 -9.19 -37.05
C ILE A 363 31.13 -7.68 -37.28
N SER A 364 31.23 -7.28 -38.54
CA SER A 364 31.19 -5.87 -38.96
C SER A 364 29.94 -5.58 -39.80
N GLY A 365 29.51 -4.32 -39.77
CA GLY A 365 28.38 -3.82 -40.54
C GLY A 365 27.84 -2.52 -39.94
N GLU A 366 27.08 -1.76 -40.72
CA GLU A 366 26.41 -0.57 -40.21
C GLU A 366 25.46 -0.93 -39.07
N ASN A 367 25.43 -0.10 -38.03
CA ASN A 367 24.57 -0.27 -36.85
C ASN A 367 24.69 -1.65 -36.17
N ILE A 368 25.86 -2.29 -36.25
CA ILE A 368 26.20 -3.51 -35.51
C ILE A 368 27.23 -3.17 -34.43
N GLN A 369 26.95 -3.57 -33.20
CA GLN A 369 27.89 -3.44 -32.08
C GLN A 369 28.13 -4.82 -31.48
N GLN A 370 29.36 -5.33 -31.59
CA GLN A 370 29.75 -6.61 -31.00
C GLN A 370 30.61 -6.37 -29.77
N TYR A 371 30.21 -6.97 -28.65
CA TYR A 371 30.93 -6.91 -27.39
C TYR A 371 31.45 -8.29 -27.03
N ILE A 372 32.78 -8.43 -27.03
CA ILE A 372 33.45 -9.69 -26.71
C ILE A 372 33.61 -9.82 -25.20
N MET A 373 33.17 -10.96 -24.68
CA MET A 373 33.27 -11.36 -23.29
C MET A 373 34.39 -12.39 -23.10
N PRO A 374 34.87 -12.60 -21.86
CA PRO A 374 35.64 -13.79 -21.55
C PRO A 374 34.90 -15.06 -22.03
N PRO A 375 35.61 -16.09 -22.47
CA PRO A 375 34.95 -17.26 -23.05
C PRO A 375 34.00 -17.97 -22.08
N ALA A 376 32.87 -18.43 -22.63
CA ALA A 376 31.89 -19.29 -21.98
C ALA A 376 31.30 -18.74 -20.67
N GLN A 377 31.25 -17.42 -20.49
CA GLN A 377 30.66 -16.76 -19.30
C GLN A 377 29.18 -17.09 -19.08
N GLY A 378 28.46 -17.47 -20.13
CA GLY A 378 27.12 -18.02 -20.02
C GLY A 378 26.01 -17.07 -20.42
N TRP A 379 24.79 -17.59 -20.40
CA TRP A 379 23.65 -16.95 -21.03
C TRP A 379 23.30 -15.62 -20.37
N PHE A 380 23.05 -15.62 -19.07
CA PHE A 380 22.56 -14.45 -18.33
C PHE A 380 23.60 -13.34 -18.21
N ALA A 381 24.89 -13.68 -18.08
CA ALA A 381 25.98 -12.70 -18.16
C ALA A 381 25.99 -11.96 -19.50
N GLY A 382 25.85 -12.67 -20.62
CA GLY A 382 25.78 -12.05 -21.95
C GLY A 382 24.52 -11.19 -22.16
N ARG A 383 23.37 -11.61 -21.60
CA ARG A 383 22.15 -10.77 -21.64
C ARG A 383 22.38 -9.44 -20.93
N ASN A 384 22.94 -9.45 -19.72
CA ASN A 384 23.24 -8.23 -18.98
C ASN A 384 24.19 -7.31 -19.74
N LEU A 385 25.24 -7.87 -20.37
CA LEU A 385 26.16 -7.07 -21.17
C LEU A 385 25.40 -6.38 -22.30
N ALA A 386 24.63 -7.11 -23.11
CA ALA A 386 23.89 -6.49 -24.22
C ALA A 386 22.89 -5.43 -23.73
N VAL A 387 22.11 -5.72 -22.67
CA VAL A 387 21.16 -4.78 -22.05
C VAL A 387 21.87 -3.52 -21.54
N SER A 388 23.07 -3.63 -20.99
CA SER A 388 23.82 -2.48 -20.47
C SER A 388 24.21 -1.48 -21.56
N GLN A 389 24.23 -1.90 -22.83
CA GLN A 389 24.61 -1.06 -23.97
C GLN A 389 23.41 -0.44 -24.70
N VAL A 390 22.17 -0.87 -24.39
CA VAL A 390 20.95 -0.33 -25.02
C VAL A 390 20.69 1.11 -24.59
N ILE A 391 20.46 2.02 -25.53
CA ILE A 391 20.12 3.42 -25.22
C ILE A 391 18.66 3.78 -25.49
N THR A 392 17.95 2.94 -26.24
CA THR A 392 16.54 3.14 -26.61
C THR A 392 15.60 2.74 -25.47
N LYS A 393 14.35 3.26 -25.49
CA LYS A 393 13.32 2.95 -24.48
C LYS A 393 13.06 1.45 -24.38
N TYR A 394 13.04 0.78 -25.52
CA TYR A 394 12.81 -0.65 -25.62
C TYR A 394 14.02 -1.40 -26.16
N LEU A 395 14.13 -2.65 -25.70
CA LEU A 395 14.99 -3.65 -26.30
C LEU A 395 14.14 -4.80 -26.83
N LEU A 396 14.55 -5.37 -27.95
CA LEU A 396 13.99 -6.62 -28.48
C LEU A 396 15.01 -7.73 -28.27
N TRP A 397 14.67 -8.72 -27.45
CA TRP A 397 15.51 -9.90 -27.29
C TRP A 397 15.21 -10.93 -28.38
N VAL A 398 16.27 -11.41 -29.04
CA VAL A 398 16.21 -12.52 -30.01
C VAL A 398 17.37 -13.50 -29.77
N ASP A 399 17.10 -14.80 -29.88
CA ASP A 399 18.15 -15.81 -29.90
C ASP A 399 18.87 -15.82 -31.27
N ASP A 400 20.18 -16.13 -31.28
CA ASP A 400 21.05 -16.07 -32.47
C ASP A 400 20.64 -17.04 -33.61
N ASP A 401 19.77 -18.02 -33.34
CA ASP A 401 19.22 -18.98 -34.28
C ASP A 401 17.79 -18.64 -34.75
N PHE A 402 17.33 -17.43 -34.46
CA PHE A 402 16.13 -16.88 -35.06
C PHE A 402 16.38 -16.25 -36.44
N PHE A 403 15.31 -15.95 -37.16
CA PHE A 403 15.35 -15.12 -38.35
C PHE A 403 14.03 -14.36 -38.53
N PHE A 404 14.13 -13.14 -39.05
CA PHE A 404 13.01 -12.27 -39.31
C PHE A 404 12.28 -12.69 -40.58
N THR A 405 10.96 -12.55 -40.56
CA THR A 405 10.06 -12.80 -41.69
C THR A 405 9.20 -11.56 -41.95
N GLU A 406 8.37 -11.60 -43.00
CA GLU A 406 7.38 -10.54 -43.26
C GLU A 406 6.42 -10.31 -42.08
N ASN A 407 6.21 -11.33 -41.23
CA ASN A 407 5.34 -11.32 -40.06
C ASN A 407 6.06 -10.91 -38.77
N THR A 408 7.35 -10.57 -38.83
CA THR A 408 8.12 -10.11 -37.66
C THR A 408 8.06 -8.57 -37.60
N LYS A 409 6.93 -8.04 -37.11
CA LYS A 409 6.65 -6.61 -36.97
C LYS A 409 7.02 -6.10 -35.58
N ILE A 410 8.07 -5.28 -35.48
CA ILE A 410 8.53 -4.72 -34.19
C ILE A 410 7.55 -3.62 -33.74
N GLU A 411 6.98 -2.91 -34.70
CA GLU A 411 5.99 -1.85 -34.50
C GLU A 411 4.78 -2.35 -33.70
N GLU A 412 4.27 -3.55 -34.01
CA GLU A 412 3.15 -4.16 -33.28
C GLU A 412 3.47 -4.40 -31.80
N PHE A 413 4.72 -4.75 -31.46
CA PHE A 413 5.11 -4.84 -30.06
C PHE A 413 5.12 -3.46 -29.39
N VAL A 414 5.63 -2.44 -30.08
CA VAL A 414 5.67 -1.08 -29.52
C VAL A 414 4.26 -0.53 -29.32
N GLU A 415 3.36 -0.74 -30.28
CA GLU A 415 1.95 -0.35 -30.17
C GLU A 415 1.30 -0.94 -28.92
N VAL A 416 1.53 -2.24 -28.63
CA VAL A 416 1.04 -2.88 -27.40
C VAL A 416 1.66 -2.24 -26.14
N MET A 417 2.97 -1.98 -26.15
CA MET A 417 3.68 -1.43 -25.00
C MET A 417 3.31 0.04 -24.69
N GLU A 418 2.95 0.82 -25.70
CA GLU A 418 2.47 2.21 -25.53
C GLU A 418 0.97 2.25 -25.18
N ALA A 419 0.17 1.33 -25.72
CA ALA A 419 -1.26 1.23 -25.38
C ALA A 419 -1.50 0.79 -23.93
N VAL A 420 -0.54 0.06 -23.33
CA VAL A 420 -0.60 -0.40 -21.94
C VAL A 420 0.62 0.13 -21.17
N PRO A 421 0.58 1.37 -20.63
CA PRO A 421 1.73 2.03 -20.01
C PRO A 421 2.28 1.36 -18.75
N GLU A 422 1.56 0.41 -18.15
CA GLU A 422 2.02 -0.41 -17.03
C GLU A 422 2.83 -1.63 -17.45
N LEU A 423 2.84 -1.98 -18.75
CA LEU A 423 3.49 -3.18 -19.26
C LEU A 423 5.01 -2.99 -19.37
N ASP A 424 5.78 -3.96 -18.88
CA ASP A 424 7.25 -3.96 -18.93
C ASP A 424 7.81 -4.92 -19.98
N VAL A 425 7.10 -6.02 -20.26
CA VAL A 425 7.53 -7.06 -21.21
C VAL A 425 6.34 -7.58 -22.02
N VAL A 426 6.50 -7.66 -23.34
CA VAL A 426 5.55 -8.33 -24.25
C VAL A 426 6.27 -9.40 -25.07
N GLY A 427 5.80 -10.64 -24.98
CA GLY A 427 6.35 -11.77 -25.72
C GLY A 427 5.51 -12.13 -26.96
N GLY A 428 6.20 -12.47 -28.05
CA GLY A 428 5.57 -12.94 -29.28
C GLY A 428 5.51 -14.46 -29.35
N SER A 429 5.55 -14.99 -30.58
CA SER A 429 5.61 -16.43 -30.83
C SER A 429 6.80 -16.82 -31.71
N VAL A 430 7.37 -17.99 -31.44
CA VAL A 430 8.45 -18.60 -32.23
C VAL A 430 7.86 -19.75 -33.03
N GLU A 431 7.89 -19.67 -34.35
CA GLU A 431 7.21 -20.64 -35.24
C GLU A 431 5.71 -20.81 -34.87
N GLY A 432 5.06 -19.72 -34.41
CA GLY A 432 3.67 -19.71 -33.95
C GLY A 432 3.43 -20.20 -32.51
N ASN A 433 4.47 -20.62 -31.78
CA ASN A 433 4.37 -21.08 -30.39
C ASN A 433 4.81 -19.98 -29.40
N GLN A 434 3.99 -19.66 -28.39
CA GLN A 434 4.26 -18.53 -27.47
C GLN A 434 5.01 -18.92 -26.16
N PHE A 435 5.08 -20.21 -25.81
CA PHE A 435 5.73 -20.77 -24.61
C PHE A 435 5.61 -19.96 -23.30
N TYR A 436 4.46 -19.31 -23.07
CA TYR A 436 4.22 -18.52 -21.85
C TYR A 436 3.92 -19.39 -20.63
N PHE A 437 4.02 -18.80 -19.44
CA PHE A 437 3.77 -19.50 -18.17
C PHE A 437 3.35 -18.56 -17.03
N SER A 438 2.62 -19.11 -16.07
CA SER A 438 2.27 -18.42 -14.82
C SER A 438 3.09 -18.98 -13.66
N ILE A 439 3.60 -18.11 -12.79
CA ILE A 439 4.15 -18.48 -11.49
C ILE A 439 3.11 -18.27 -10.37
N LEU A 440 2.98 -19.23 -9.46
CA LEU A 440 2.31 -19.08 -8.18
C LEU A 440 3.37 -19.07 -7.09
N TYR A 441 3.39 -18.02 -6.27
CA TYR A 441 4.36 -17.85 -5.19
C TYR A 441 3.64 -17.54 -3.88
N GLU A 442 3.93 -18.34 -2.86
CA GLU A 442 3.53 -18.09 -1.48
C GLU A 442 4.79 -17.78 -0.68
N GLU A 443 4.85 -16.61 -0.03
CA GLU A 443 6.04 -16.17 0.71
C GLU A 443 6.41 -17.10 1.87
N GLY A 444 5.41 -17.80 2.43
CA GLY A 444 5.58 -18.72 3.55
C GLY A 444 5.96 -18.02 4.85
N ASP A 445 6.53 -18.80 5.77
CA ASP A 445 7.07 -18.27 7.02
C ASP A 445 8.51 -17.74 6.82
N GLY A 446 8.98 -16.98 7.80
CA GLY A 446 10.33 -16.39 7.76
C GLY A 446 11.48 -17.36 8.04
N VAL A 447 11.23 -18.66 8.20
CA VAL A 447 12.22 -19.67 8.61
C VAL A 447 12.51 -20.65 7.48
N GLU A 448 11.49 -21.33 6.97
CA GLU A 448 11.62 -22.29 5.87
C GLU A 448 11.56 -21.60 4.50
N GLY A 449 10.85 -20.48 4.43
CA GLY A 449 10.64 -19.67 3.23
C GLY A 449 9.50 -20.13 2.32
N GLY A 450 9.48 -19.57 1.12
CA GLY A 450 8.31 -19.63 0.25
C GLY A 450 8.22 -20.85 -0.64
N CYS A 451 7.03 -21.09 -1.19
CA CYS A 451 6.72 -22.19 -2.08
C CYS A 451 6.39 -21.61 -3.45
N LEU A 452 7.00 -22.16 -4.51
CA LEU A 452 6.84 -21.62 -5.86
C LEU A 452 6.48 -22.71 -6.87
N ILE A 453 5.46 -22.46 -7.68
CA ILE A 453 5.01 -23.36 -8.74
C ILE A 453 5.02 -22.60 -10.07
N ARG A 454 5.74 -23.11 -11.05
CA ARG A 454 5.76 -22.56 -12.42
C ARG A 454 4.93 -23.44 -13.34
N LYS A 455 3.76 -22.95 -13.76
CA LYS A 455 2.78 -23.66 -14.60
C LYS A 455 2.91 -23.26 -16.08
N SER A 456 3.23 -24.23 -16.93
CA SER A 456 3.28 -24.07 -18.38
C SER A 456 1.91 -23.66 -18.94
N GLY A 457 1.87 -22.73 -19.90
CA GLY A 457 0.62 -22.34 -20.55
C GLY A 457 -0.35 -21.56 -19.65
N GLY A 458 0.12 -21.07 -18.50
CA GLY A 458 -0.67 -20.22 -17.61
C GLY A 458 -0.75 -18.77 -18.10
N LYS A 459 -1.98 -18.25 -18.23
CA LYS A 459 -2.29 -16.86 -18.58
C LYS A 459 -3.48 -16.35 -17.78
N PHE A 460 -3.61 -15.04 -17.66
CA PHE A 460 -4.68 -14.36 -16.94
C PHE A 460 -5.71 -13.76 -17.91
N HIS A 461 -6.41 -12.72 -17.50
CA HIS A 461 -7.34 -11.98 -18.36
C HIS A 461 -6.61 -11.27 -19.51
N PRO A 462 -7.31 -10.98 -20.63
CA PRO A 462 -6.72 -10.25 -21.74
C PRO A 462 -6.28 -8.84 -21.33
N LEU A 463 -5.40 -8.26 -22.14
CA LEU A 463 -5.06 -6.84 -22.04
C LEU A 463 -6.28 -5.97 -22.41
N PRO A 464 -6.44 -4.78 -21.79
CA PRO A 464 -7.48 -3.83 -22.19
C PRO A 464 -7.39 -3.51 -23.69
N ASP A 465 -8.53 -3.57 -24.37
CA ASP A 465 -8.68 -3.28 -25.82
C ASP A 465 -7.80 -4.11 -26.79
N LEU A 466 -7.08 -5.11 -26.28
CA LEU A 466 -6.17 -5.98 -27.03
C LEU A 466 -6.47 -7.46 -26.74
N PRO A 467 -7.60 -8.00 -27.24
CA PRO A 467 -8.13 -9.32 -26.81
C PRO A 467 -7.27 -10.52 -27.22
N LYS A 468 -6.32 -10.34 -28.14
CA LYS A 468 -5.36 -11.36 -28.56
C LYS A 468 -4.10 -11.42 -27.69
N CYS A 469 -3.97 -10.50 -26.74
CA CYS A 469 -2.87 -10.42 -25.80
C CYS A 469 -3.37 -10.73 -24.39
N TYR A 470 -2.57 -11.44 -23.60
CA TYR A 470 -2.94 -11.85 -22.25
C TYR A 470 -1.82 -11.57 -21.26
N PHE A 471 -2.18 -11.13 -20.06
CA PHE A 471 -1.24 -11.07 -18.95
C PHE A 471 -0.74 -12.48 -18.62
N THR A 472 0.54 -12.58 -18.25
CA THR A 472 1.22 -13.81 -17.86
C THR A 472 2.37 -13.47 -16.91
N HIS A 473 3.12 -14.45 -16.42
CA HIS A 473 4.31 -14.18 -15.59
C HIS A 473 5.62 -14.33 -16.37
N GLY A 474 5.64 -15.07 -17.48
CA GLY A 474 6.80 -15.13 -18.35
C GLY A 474 6.48 -15.62 -19.75
N VAL A 475 7.38 -15.31 -20.67
CA VAL A 475 7.22 -15.50 -22.12
C VAL A 475 8.43 -16.19 -22.72
N VAL A 476 8.31 -16.67 -23.95
CA VAL A 476 9.44 -17.22 -24.74
C VAL A 476 10.56 -16.19 -24.94
N ASN A 477 11.78 -16.65 -25.27
CA ASN A 477 12.95 -15.82 -25.64
C ASN A 477 12.79 -15.00 -26.94
N PHE A 478 11.59 -14.51 -27.22
CA PHE A 478 11.29 -13.52 -28.26
C PHE A 478 10.33 -12.50 -27.65
N PHE A 479 10.86 -11.41 -27.12
CA PHE A 479 10.09 -10.42 -26.40
C PHE A 479 10.67 -9.01 -26.56
N LEU A 480 9.78 -8.02 -26.61
CA LEU A 480 10.11 -6.61 -26.44
C LEU A 480 9.96 -6.25 -24.96
N ALA A 481 10.90 -5.48 -24.41
CA ALA A 481 10.85 -5.07 -23.02
C ALA A 481 11.34 -3.64 -22.81
N ARG A 482 10.84 -2.99 -21.75
CA ARG A 482 11.37 -1.71 -21.27
C ARG A 482 12.79 -1.88 -20.78
N THR A 483 13.70 -1.10 -21.34
CA THR A 483 15.14 -1.22 -21.05
C THR A 483 15.44 -1.00 -19.57
N ASP A 484 14.80 -0.03 -18.93
CA ASP A 484 15.01 0.29 -17.52
C ASP A 484 14.42 -0.78 -16.58
N ALA A 485 13.28 -1.39 -16.94
CA ALA A 485 12.68 -2.48 -16.18
C ALA A 485 13.57 -3.73 -16.19
N VAL A 486 14.06 -4.12 -17.37
CA VAL A 486 15.00 -5.27 -17.50
C VAL A 486 16.30 -5.00 -16.75
N ARG A 487 16.83 -3.76 -16.77
CA ARG A 487 18.02 -3.37 -16.00
C ARG A 487 17.81 -3.45 -14.49
N ARG A 488 16.63 -3.06 -14.00
CA ARG A 488 16.32 -3.11 -12.56
C ARG A 488 16.24 -4.54 -12.04
N VAL A 489 15.67 -5.46 -12.81
CA VAL A 489 15.59 -6.88 -12.42
C VAL A 489 16.94 -7.59 -12.62
N GLY A 490 17.54 -7.41 -13.80
CA GLY A 490 18.79 -8.06 -14.18
C GLY A 490 18.66 -9.56 -14.42
N PHE A 491 19.64 -10.13 -15.11
CA PHE A 491 19.77 -11.57 -15.31
C PHE A 491 20.86 -12.13 -14.39
N ASP A 492 20.58 -13.10 -13.51
CA ASP A 492 21.61 -13.61 -12.59
C ASP A 492 22.78 -14.31 -13.32
N PRO A 493 24.00 -13.72 -13.34
CA PRO A 493 25.11 -14.28 -14.11
C PRO A 493 25.64 -15.61 -13.53
N GLN A 494 25.25 -15.99 -12.31
CA GLN A 494 25.60 -17.31 -11.77
C GLN A 494 24.93 -18.46 -12.54
N LEU A 495 23.82 -18.18 -13.24
CA LEU A 495 23.14 -19.16 -14.08
C LEU A 495 23.70 -19.17 -15.49
N GLN A 496 24.76 -19.96 -15.70
CA GLN A 496 25.50 -19.97 -16.96
C GLN A 496 24.83 -20.77 -18.08
N ARG A 497 24.23 -21.93 -17.75
CA ARG A 497 23.70 -22.92 -18.70
C ARG A 497 22.21 -23.20 -18.58
N VAL A 498 21.63 -22.94 -17.40
CA VAL A 498 20.22 -23.17 -17.10
C VAL A 498 19.59 -21.89 -16.64
N ALA A 499 18.92 -21.18 -17.53
CA ALA A 499 18.05 -20.10 -17.12
C ALA A 499 17.04 -19.70 -18.20
N HIS A 500 15.83 -19.38 -17.78
CA HIS A 500 14.79 -18.70 -18.53
C HIS A 500 13.74 -18.14 -17.57
N SER A 501 13.14 -19.03 -16.77
CA SER A 501 12.09 -18.66 -15.80
C SER A 501 12.62 -17.74 -14.70
N GLU A 502 13.92 -17.83 -14.41
CA GLU A 502 14.58 -17.22 -13.27
C GLU A 502 14.61 -15.69 -13.37
N PHE A 503 14.72 -15.14 -14.58
CA PHE A 503 14.54 -13.70 -14.80
C PHE A 503 13.14 -13.24 -14.38
N PHE A 504 12.12 -13.99 -14.80
CA PHE A 504 10.73 -13.67 -14.48
C PHE A 504 10.39 -13.93 -13.01
N MET A 505 11.03 -14.93 -12.38
CA MET A 505 10.92 -15.20 -10.95
C MET A 505 11.50 -14.06 -10.13
N ASP A 506 12.70 -13.58 -10.48
CA ASP A 506 13.33 -12.43 -9.83
C ASP A 506 12.56 -11.13 -10.10
N GLY A 507 11.85 -11.06 -11.23
CA GLY A 507 10.96 -9.96 -11.60
C GLY A 507 9.54 -10.03 -11.01
N LEU A 508 9.19 -11.06 -10.23
CA LEU A 508 7.84 -11.15 -9.64
C LEU A 508 7.55 -9.98 -8.71
N GLY A 509 6.37 -9.38 -8.88
CA GLY A 509 5.98 -8.17 -8.17
C GLY A 509 6.67 -6.88 -8.64
N SER A 510 7.55 -6.96 -9.64
CA SER A 510 8.25 -5.81 -10.22
C SER A 510 8.05 -5.64 -11.73
N LEU A 511 7.78 -6.74 -12.46
CA LEU A 511 7.48 -6.73 -13.90
C LEU A 511 6.02 -7.00 -14.15
N MET A 512 5.42 -6.21 -15.04
CA MET A 512 4.17 -6.56 -15.70
C MET A 512 4.47 -7.21 -17.06
N VAL A 513 3.95 -8.41 -17.31
CA VAL A 513 4.30 -9.23 -18.48
C VAL A 513 3.04 -9.68 -19.23
N ALA A 514 3.11 -9.62 -20.56
CA ALA A 514 2.05 -10.10 -21.44
C ALA A 514 2.60 -10.91 -22.60
N THR A 515 1.73 -11.72 -23.22
CA THR A 515 2.03 -12.45 -24.45
C THR A 515 0.98 -12.15 -25.51
N CYS A 516 1.43 -11.94 -26.75
CA CYS A 516 0.60 -11.66 -27.92
C CYS A 516 0.90 -12.67 -29.02
N GLN A 517 -0.11 -13.12 -29.76
CA GLN A 517 0.07 -14.16 -30.78
C GLN A 517 0.46 -13.58 -32.15
N ASP A 518 0.14 -12.30 -32.39
CA ASP A 518 0.22 -11.68 -33.71
C ASP A 518 1.67 -11.50 -34.19
N VAL A 519 2.61 -11.18 -33.28
CA VAL A 519 4.03 -11.03 -33.64
C VAL A 519 4.75 -12.37 -33.63
N LYS A 520 5.35 -12.74 -34.77
CA LYS A 520 5.99 -14.05 -34.98
C LYS A 520 7.43 -13.91 -35.45
N ILE A 521 8.28 -14.83 -35.00
CA ILE A 521 9.65 -14.97 -35.50
C ILE A 521 9.90 -16.39 -35.98
N GLY A 522 10.72 -16.51 -37.02
CA GLY A 522 11.19 -17.81 -37.51
C GLY A 522 12.36 -18.33 -36.67
N HIS A 523 12.55 -19.64 -36.66
CA HIS A 523 13.66 -20.30 -35.97
C HIS A 523 14.32 -21.33 -36.87
N GLN A 524 15.65 -21.25 -36.96
CA GLN A 524 16.46 -22.11 -37.82
C GLN A 524 16.41 -23.55 -37.29
N ARG A 525 15.93 -24.49 -38.12
CA ARG A 525 15.85 -25.90 -37.75
C ARG A 525 17.24 -26.45 -37.43
N LYS A 526 17.36 -27.25 -36.37
CA LYS A 526 18.61 -27.91 -36.01
C LYS A 526 18.80 -29.15 -36.87
N THR A 527 19.93 -29.23 -37.57
CA THR A 527 20.36 -30.39 -38.36
C THR A 527 21.75 -30.81 -37.92
N ALA A 528 22.14 -32.04 -38.24
CA ALA A 528 23.49 -32.51 -37.95
C ALA A 528 24.57 -31.64 -38.62
N GLU A 529 24.26 -31.10 -39.80
CA GLU A 529 25.15 -30.28 -40.62
C GLU A 529 25.33 -28.85 -40.09
N ASN A 530 24.32 -28.28 -39.41
CA ASN A 530 24.39 -26.92 -38.87
C ASN A 530 24.68 -26.85 -37.37
N THR A 531 24.81 -28.01 -36.70
CA THR A 531 25.11 -28.06 -35.27
C THR A 531 26.62 -28.10 -35.04
N ASN A 532 27.16 -27.08 -34.39
CA ASN A 532 28.57 -27.07 -33.98
C ASN A 532 28.82 -28.09 -32.85
N PRO A 533 29.69 -29.12 -33.03
CA PRO A 533 29.96 -30.12 -32.00
C PRO A 533 30.57 -29.55 -30.71
N ARG A 534 31.35 -28.45 -30.80
CA ARG A 534 31.86 -27.74 -29.61
C ARG A 534 30.71 -27.10 -28.84
N TYR A 535 29.76 -26.47 -29.53
CA TYR A 535 28.56 -25.87 -28.91
C TYR A 535 27.67 -26.92 -28.23
N ALA A 536 27.49 -28.08 -28.86
CA ALA A 536 26.63 -29.15 -28.33
C ALA A 536 27.02 -29.57 -26.89
N LYS A 537 28.31 -29.49 -26.54
CA LYS A 537 28.82 -29.78 -25.19
C LYS A 537 28.32 -28.81 -24.11
N PHE A 538 27.89 -27.61 -24.50
CA PHE A 538 27.41 -26.56 -23.59
C PHE A 538 25.89 -26.36 -23.67
N ARG A 539 25.21 -26.97 -24.65
CA ARG A 539 23.78 -26.75 -24.89
C ARG A 539 22.89 -27.41 -23.85
N THR A 540 23.28 -28.60 -23.39
CA THR A 540 22.50 -29.40 -22.45
C THR A 540 23.07 -29.20 -21.06
N PRO A 541 22.25 -28.75 -20.10
CA PRO A 541 22.63 -28.68 -18.70
C PRO A 541 23.13 -30.00 -18.14
N THR A 542 24.11 -29.95 -17.26
CA THR A 542 24.51 -31.09 -16.45
C THR A 542 23.65 -31.18 -15.18
N LYS A 543 23.65 -32.36 -14.54
CA LYS A 543 23.02 -32.51 -13.21
C LYS A 543 23.60 -31.54 -12.17
N SER A 544 24.87 -31.15 -12.32
CA SER A 544 25.51 -30.16 -11.45
C SER A 544 24.90 -28.77 -11.65
N ASP A 545 24.59 -28.39 -12.89
CA ASP A 545 23.95 -27.10 -13.19
C ASP A 545 22.54 -27.03 -12.58
N ASP A 546 21.75 -28.09 -12.71
CA ASP A 546 20.41 -28.16 -12.11
C ASP A 546 20.45 -28.19 -10.57
N GLY A 547 21.43 -28.91 -10.00
CA GLY A 547 21.69 -28.92 -8.57
C GLY A 547 22.05 -27.52 -8.06
N PHE A 548 22.99 -26.84 -8.72
CA PHE A 548 23.40 -25.47 -8.38
C PHE A 548 22.23 -24.49 -8.50
N LYS A 549 21.44 -24.57 -9.57
CA LYS A 549 20.21 -23.76 -9.73
C LYS A 549 19.26 -23.94 -8.53
N SER A 550 19.05 -25.17 -8.09
CA SER A 550 18.19 -25.47 -6.94
C SER A 550 18.76 -24.91 -5.62
N GLN A 551 20.09 -24.97 -5.44
CA GLN A 551 20.77 -24.34 -4.30
C GLN A 551 20.60 -22.82 -4.32
N LEU A 552 20.66 -22.21 -5.51
CA LEU A 552 20.43 -20.78 -5.69
C LEU A 552 18.99 -20.40 -5.32
N HIS A 553 17.98 -21.17 -5.79
CA HIS A 553 16.58 -20.97 -5.38
C HIS A 553 16.38 -21.05 -3.87
N TYR A 554 17.02 -22.03 -3.21
CA TYR A 554 16.95 -22.17 -1.77
C TYR A 554 17.46 -20.91 -1.07
N PHE A 555 18.64 -20.43 -1.46
CA PHE A 555 19.34 -19.37 -0.74
C PHE A 555 18.88 -17.99 -1.18
N LYS A 556 19.05 -17.66 -2.48
CA LYS A 556 18.79 -16.33 -3.05
C LYS A 556 17.30 -15.99 -3.02
N ASN A 557 16.45 -16.89 -3.50
CA ASN A 557 15.01 -16.63 -3.59
C ASN A 557 14.27 -16.98 -2.29
N HIS A 558 14.98 -17.42 -1.25
CA HIS A 558 14.41 -17.83 0.04
C HIS A 558 13.25 -18.83 -0.13
N LEU A 559 13.43 -19.84 -0.97
CA LEU A 559 12.41 -20.86 -1.24
C LEU A 559 12.61 -22.13 -0.40
N LYS A 560 11.50 -22.66 0.12
CA LYS A 560 11.36 -23.98 0.72
C LYS A 560 11.29 -25.08 -0.34
N CYS A 561 10.47 -24.87 -1.36
CA CYS A 561 10.26 -25.84 -2.44
C CYS A 561 9.85 -25.20 -3.76
N PHE A 562 10.07 -25.96 -4.83
CA PHE A 562 9.78 -25.54 -6.20
C PHE A 562 9.14 -26.67 -7.00
N LEU A 563 8.16 -26.35 -7.85
CA LEU A 563 7.53 -27.30 -8.79
C LEU A 563 7.46 -26.72 -10.21
N TYR A 564 7.96 -27.48 -11.19
CA TYR A 564 7.63 -27.27 -12.60
C TYR A 564 6.37 -28.07 -12.94
N SER A 565 5.31 -27.37 -13.35
CA SER A 565 4.00 -27.95 -13.66
C SER A 565 3.54 -27.68 -15.09
#